data_AF-A0A927V7Y4-F1
#
_entry.id   AF-A0A927V7Y4-F1
#
_cell.length_a   1.000
_cell.length_b   1.000
_cell.length_c   1.000
_cell.angle_alpha   90.00
_cell.angle_beta   90.00
_cell.angle_gamma   90.00
#
_symmetry.space_group_name_H-M   'P 1'
#
loop_
_entity.id
_entity.type
_entity.pdbx_description
1 polymer ?
#
loop_
_entity_poly.entity_id
_entity_poly.type
_entity_poly.pdbx_seq_one_letter_code
_entity_poly.pdbx_strand_id
1 'polypeptide(L)'
;MEDNRGKTDAFFQGIHASQIPIVVLDERWHQMFKAIEKPKLVKDLEDEVNALLKKQGQVNNDLKEVKKIKNKLMQEIVERMEVSGEGSEKDQKRNKAMEKNQKLILECNEKLEALEDEQFDIPHKLREANEKLIVAGMEIAYIHLQKGKEEEKRLANWIAKARVELRKQMILKQETEDNNAMIYNNMHDILGAQLMEVLDNKFGQKE
;
A
#
# COMPACT_ATOMS: atom_id res chain seq x y z
N MET A 1 -17.74 24.55 6.54
CA MET A 1 -16.44 23.99 6.99
C MET A 1 -16.52 23.25 8.34
N GLU A 2 -17.70 23.07 8.94
CA GLU A 2 -17.88 22.32 10.19
C GLU A 2 -18.27 20.84 9.97
N ASP A 3 -18.97 20.51 8.88
CA ASP A 3 -19.43 19.14 8.56
C ASP A 3 -18.29 18.14 8.26
N ASN A 4 -17.13 18.62 7.79
CA ASN A 4 -16.01 17.72 7.47
C ASN A 4 -15.25 17.28 8.73
N ARG A 5 -15.15 18.13 9.75
CA ARG A 5 -14.42 17.82 11.00
C ARG A 5 -15.09 16.70 11.80
N GLY A 6 -16.42 16.70 11.89
CA GLY A 6 -17.17 15.63 12.57
C GLY A 6 -17.10 14.26 11.89
N LYS A 7 -16.98 14.22 10.55
CA LYS A 7 -16.81 12.98 9.78
C LYS A 7 -15.40 12.41 9.92
N THR A 8 -14.39 13.28 9.92
CA THR A 8 -13.01 12.91 10.18
C THR A 8 -12.86 12.34 11.61
N ASP A 9 -13.46 12.98 12.62
CA ASP A 9 -13.43 12.50 14.01
C ASP A 9 -14.13 11.14 14.20
N ALA A 10 -15.27 10.91 13.56
CA ALA A 10 -15.96 9.61 13.61
C ALA A 10 -15.13 8.48 12.96
N PHE A 11 -14.39 8.81 11.91
CA PHE A 11 -13.50 7.86 11.24
C PHE A 11 -12.28 7.50 12.12
N PHE A 12 -11.63 8.50 12.73
CA PHE A 12 -10.56 8.26 13.71
C PHE A 12 -11.04 7.45 14.91
N GLN A 13 -12.23 7.76 15.45
CA GLN A 13 -12.84 6.96 16.52
C GLN A 13 -13.10 5.50 16.08
N GLY A 14 -13.57 5.29 14.85
CA GLY A 14 -13.78 3.95 14.29
C GLY A 14 -12.48 3.16 14.16
N ILE A 15 -11.39 3.80 13.75
CA ILE A 15 -10.06 3.17 13.66
C ILE A 15 -9.55 2.76 15.05
N HIS A 16 -9.63 3.67 16.03
CA HIS A 16 -9.19 3.39 17.40
C HIS A 16 -9.98 2.23 18.03
N ALA A 17 -11.28 2.16 17.80
CA ALA A 17 -12.12 1.07 18.31
C ALA A 17 -11.82 -0.29 17.65
N SER A 18 -11.34 -0.29 16.41
CA SER A 18 -11.17 -1.50 15.60
C SER A 18 -9.81 -2.20 15.80
N GLN A 19 -8.87 -1.60 16.53
CA GLN A 19 -7.52 -2.12 16.78
C GLN A 19 -6.85 -2.70 15.51
N ILE A 20 -6.82 -1.89 14.46
CA ILE A 20 -6.33 -2.34 13.14
C ILE A 20 -4.84 -2.75 13.25
N PRO A 21 -4.45 -3.92 12.70
CA PRO A 21 -3.06 -4.33 12.62
C PRO A 21 -2.18 -3.34 11.85
N ILE A 22 -0.86 -3.52 11.96
CA ILE A 22 0.12 -2.67 11.29
C ILE A 22 0.04 -2.89 9.77
N VAL A 23 -0.45 -1.91 9.03
CA VAL A 23 -0.88 -2.11 7.64
C VAL A 23 0.27 -2.31 6.67
N VAL A 24 1.48 -1.82 6.98
CA VAL A 24 2.67 -2.07 6.15
C VAL A 24 3.07 -3.55 6.12
N LEU A 25 2.60 -4.34 7.09
CA LEU A 25 2.82 -5.79 7.14
C LEU A 25 1.69 -6.57 6.45
N ASP A 26 0.60 -5.92 6.05
CA ASP A 26 -0.55 -6.55 5.40
C ASP A 26 -0.38 -6.54 3.87
N GLU A 27 -0.50 -7.71 3.24
CA GLU A 27 -0.39 -7.83 1.78
C GLU A 27 -1.50 -7.06 1.06
N ARG A 28 -2.71 -7.02 1.62
CA ARG A 28 -3.89 -6.37 1.01
C ARG A 28 -3.68 -4.87 0.89
N TRP A 29 -2.99 -4.26 1.85
CA TRP A 29 -2.60 -2.85 1.80
C TRP A 29 -1.73 -2.59 0.55
N HIS A 30 -0.71 -3.41 0.32
CA HIS A 30 0.16 -3.27 -0.85
C HIS A 30 -0.57 -3.56 -2.16
N GLN A 31 -1.47 -4.54 -2.18
CA GLN A 31 -2.30 -4.85 -3.35
C GLN A 31 -3.21 -3.66 -3.73
N MET A 32 -3.81 -2.99 -2.75
CA MET A 32 -4.66 -1.81 -2.98
C MET A 32 -3.89 -0.70 -3.73
N PHE A 33 -2.65 -0.43 -3.35
CA PHE A 33 -1.80 0.59 -3.98
C PHE A 33 -1.08 0.14 -5.26
N LYS A 34 -1.32 -1.09 -5.75
CA LYS A 34 -0.93 -1.46 -7.13
C LYS A 34 -1.90 -0.88 -8.15
N ALA A 35 -3.18 -0.78 -7.80
CA ALA A 35 -4.23 -0.22 -8.65
C ALA A 35 -4.32 1.31 -8.54
N ILE A 36 -4.02 1.84 -7.36
CA ILE A 36 -4.08 3.26 -7.04
C ILE A 36 -2.65 3.77 -6.96
N GLU A 37 -2.17 4.50 -7.97
CA GLU A 37 -0.82 5.06 -7.98
C GLU A 37 -0.49 5.69 -6.62
N LYS A 38 0.51 5.13 -5.92
CA LYS A 38 0.75 5.43 -4.50
C LYS A 38 1.29 6.87 -4.33
N PRO A 39 0.55 7.76 -3.66
CA PRO A 39 0.99 9.15 -3.48
C PRO A 39 2.21 9.24 -2.57
N LYS A 40 3.00 10.32 -2.75
CA LYS A 40 4.22 10.54 -1.96
C LYS A 40 3.94 10.54 -0.46
N LEU A 41 2.87 11.20 -0.02
CA LEU A 41 2.46 11.23 1.39
C LEU A 41 2.29 9.83 2.00
N VAL A 42 1.68 8.89 1.25
CA VAL A 42 1.49 7.52 1.74
C VAL A 42 2.83 6.81 1.85
N LYS A 43 3.74 6.99 0.87
CA LYS A 43 5.09 6.41 0.94
C LYS A 43 5.88 6.94 2.14
N ASP A 44 5.84 8.26 2.36
CA ASP A 44 6.56 8.89 3.48
C ASP A 44 6.04 8.36 4.83
N LEU A 45 4.72 8.14 4.97
CA LEU A 45 4.11 7.54 6.16
C LEU A 45 4.41 6.03 6.29
N GLU A 46 4.49 5.27 5.19
CA GLU A 46 4.96 3.88 5.21
C GLU A 46 6.39 3.79 5.72
N ASP A 47 7.26 4.69 5.26
CA ASP A 47 8.66 4.75 5.68
C ASP A 47 8.79 5.09 7.17
N GLU A 48 7.95 5.98 7.69
CA GLU A 48 7.88 6.29 9.13
C GLU A 48 7.49 5.04 9.96
N VAL A 49 6.44 4.33 9.55
CA VAL A 49 6.00 3.08 10.23
C VAL A 49 7.09 2.01 10.15
N ASN A 50 7.73 1.83 8.99
CA ASN A 50 8.82 0.88 8.81
C ASN A 50 10.06 1.24 9.64
N ALA A 51 10.38 2.53 9.77
CA ALA A 51 11.47 2.99 10.61
C ALA A 51 11.21 2.68 12.09
N LEU A 52 9.97 2.89 12.57
CA LEU A 52 9.57 2.55 13.93
C LEU A 52 9.60 1.03 14.19
N LEU A 53 9.16 0.21 13.24
CA LEU A 53 9.28 -1.26 13.32
C LEU A 53 10.74 -1.70 13.42
N LYS A 54 11.62 -1.11 12.60
CA LYS A 54 13.05 -1.39 12.64
C LYS A 54 13.65 -0.97 13.99
N LYS A 55 13.28 0.21 14.49
CA LYS A 55 13.70 0.69 15.81
C LYS A 55 13.24 -0.24 16.93
N GLN A 56 11.99 -0.73 16.88
CA GLN A 56 11.47 -1.71 17.83
C GLN A 56 12.30 -3.00 17.86
N GLY A 57 12.66 -3.52 16.67
CA GLY A 57 13.51 -4.69 16.55
C GLY A 57 14.91 -4.46 17.12
N GLN A 58 15.49 -3.29 16.86
CA GLN A 58 16.80 -2.91 17.39
C GLN A 58 16.79 -2.81 18.92
N VAL A 59 15.85 -2.06 19.51
CA VAL A 59 15.74 -1.90 20.96
C VAL A 59 15.58 -3.25 21.66
N ASN A 60 14.76 -4.15 21.11
CA ASN A 60 14.59 -5.49 21.66
C ASN A 60 15.88 -6.34 21.64
N ASN A 61 16.71 -6.19 20.61
CA ASN A 61 17.99 -6.87 20.52
C ASN A 61 19.01 -6.24 21.48
N ASP A 62 19.12 -4.92 21.49
CA ASP A 62 20.04 -4.16 22.35
C ASP A 62 19.74 -4.43 23.83
N LEU A 63 18.47 -4.51 24.23
CA LEU A 63 18.07 -4.89 25.60
C LEU A 63 18.59 -6.28 25.99
N LYS A 64 18.45 -7.27 25.10
CA LYS A 64 18.94 -8.63 25.34
C LYS A 64 20.46 -8.67 25.45
N GLU A 65 21.15 -7.95 24.57
CA GLU A 65 22.61 -7.90 24.55
C GLU A 65 23.17 -7.21 25.80
N VAL A 66 22.63 -6.05 26.18
CA VAL A 66 23.08 -5.31 27.36
C VAL A 66 22.78 -6.10 28.63
N LYS A 67 21.61 -6.75 28.76
CA LYS A 67 21.31 -7.66 29.88
C LYS A 67 22.32 -8.81 29.97
N LYS A 68 22.71 -9.39 28.82
CA LYS A 68 23.72 -10.45 28.77
C LYS A 68 25.12 -9.96 29.19
N ILE A 69 25.54 -8.77 28.72
CA ILE A 69 26.82 -8.17 29.09
C ILE A 69 26.85 -7.86 30.59
N LYS A 70 25.81 -7.22 31.11
CA LYS A 70 25.67 -6.93 32.55
C LYS A 70 25.78 -8.19 33.39
N ASN A 71 25.08 -9.26 33.00
CA ASN A 71 25.14 -10.55 33.72
C ASN A 71 26.54 -11.16 33.72
N LYS A 72 27.26 -11.12 32.59
CA LYS A 72 28.66 -11.59 32.53
C LYS A 72 29.58 -10.76 33.44
N LEU A 73 29.46 -9.44 33.41
CA LEU A 73 30.27 -8.55 34.26
C LEU A 73 30.01 -8.82 35.75
N MET A 74 28.75 -9.08 36.14
CA MET A 74 28.41 -9.45 37.51
C MET A 74 29.00 -10.80 37.91
N GLN A 75 28.92 -11.81 37.04
CA GLN A 75 29.54 -13.13 37.27
C GLN A 75 31.06 -13.02 37.45
N GLU A 76 31.74 -12.28 36.58
CA GLU A 76 33.19 -12.06 36.69
C GLU A 76 33.59 -11.38 38.01
N ILE A 77 32.76 -10.49 38.55
CA ILE A 77 33.01 -9.86 39.86
C ILE A 77 32.88 -10.89 40.99
N VAL A 78 31.84 -11.73 40.96
CA VAL A 78 31.59 -12.77 41.98
C VAL A 78 32.70 -13.83 41.96
N GLU A 79 33.04 -14.35 40.78
CA GLU A 79 34.13 -15.33 40.61
C GLU A 79 35.48 -14.79 41.12
N ARG A 80 35.77 -13.50 40.89
CA ARG A 80 37.00 -12.86 41.37
C ARG A 80 36.99 -12.57 42.87
N MET A 81 35.84 -12.48 43.53
CA MET A 81 35.72 -12.34 44.99
C MET A 81 35.96 -13.68 45.71
N GLU A 82 35.55 -14.81 45.13
CA GLU A 82 35.70 -16.14 45.74
C GLU A 82 37.17 -16.63 45.78
N VAL A 83 38.05 -16.13 44.90
CA VAL A 83 39.49 -16.47 44.87
C VAL A 83 40.27 -15.61 45.87
N SER A 84 40.00 -15.75 47.17
CA SER A 84 40.71 -15.01 48.23
C SER A 84 41.89 -15.83 48.77
N GLY A 85 43.10 -15.49 48.30
CA GLY A 85 44.38 -15.97 48.82
C GLY A 85 45.40 -14.82 48.83
N GLU A 86 46.12 -14.67 49.95
CA GLU A 86 46.81 -13.46 50.42
C GLU A 86 47.89 -12.88 49.47
N GLY A 87 47.81 -11.57 49.21
CA GLY A 87 48.92 -10.62 49.28
C GLY A 87 49.96 -10.62 48.14
N SER A 88 49.69 -9.94 47.03
CA SER A 88 50.73 -9.47 46.07
C SER A 88 50.18 -8.43 45.06
N GLU A 89 51.04 -7.89 44.15
CA GLU A 89 50.64 -7.05 43.00
C GLU A 89 49.42 -7.57 42.20
N LYS A 90 49.13 -8.88 42.28
CA LYS A 90 47.95 -9.50 41.69
C LYS A 90 46.63 -8.98 42.30
N ASP A 91 46.60 -8.63 43.59
CA ASP A 91 45.43 -8.04 44.25
C ASP A 91 45.13 -6.63 43.74
N GLN A 92 46.15 -5.82 43.48
CA GLN A 92 45.97 -4.47 42.94
C GLN A 92 45.42 -4.50 41.51
N LYS A 93 45.90 -5.41 40.66
CA LYS A 93 45.35 -5.63 39.31
C LYS A 93 43.92 -6.19 39.36
N ARG A 94 43.61 -7.06 40.33
CA ARG A 94 42.26 -7.60 40.55
C ARG A 94 41.27 -6.52 40.97
N ASN A 95 41.63 -5.66 41.92
CA ASN A 95 40.79 -4.54 42.35
C ASN A 95 40.51 -3.56 41.21
N LYS A 96 41.52 -3.16 40.43
CA LYS A 96 41.32 -2.30 39.26
C LYS A 96 40.38 -2.90 38.21
N ALA A 97 40.45 -4.22 38.01
CA ALA A 97 39.54 -4.91 37.10
C ALA A 97 38.10 -4.96 37.65
N MET A 98 37.92 -5.15 38.96
CA MET A 98 36.60 -5.08 39.59
C MET A 98 35.99 -3.68 39.53
N GLU A 99 36.77 -2.64 39.83
CA GLU A 99 36.32 -1.25 39.70
C GLU A 99 35.88 -0.93 38.26
N LYS A 100 36.64 -1.41 37.26
CA LYS A 100 36.26 -1.28 35.85
C LYS A 100 34.96 -2.01 35.54
N ASN A 101 34.79 -3.24 36.03
CA ASN A 101 33.56 -4.00 35.81
C ASN A 101 32.36 -3.34 36.53
N GLN A 102 32.52 -2.78 37.73
CA GLN A 102 31.48 -2.02 38.42
C GLN A 102 31.08 -0.77 37.61
N LYS A 103 32.05 -0.03 37.08
CA LYS A 103 31.76 1.12 36.23
C LYS A 103 30.99 0.71 34.97
N LEU A 104 31.40 -0.35 34.29
CA LEU A 104 30.70 -0.88 33.12
C LEU A 104 29.28 -1.38 33.45
N ILE A 105 29.06 -1.93 34.65
CA ILE A 105 27.72 -2.30 35.11
C ILE A 105 26.83 -1.08 35.29
N LEU A 106 27.35 0.03 35.84
CA LEU A 106 26.61 1.29 35.94
C LEU A 106 26.24 1.83 34.56
N GLU A 107 27.19 1.87 33.62
CA GLU A 107 26.92 2.25 32.22
C GLU A 107 25.89 1.32 31.56
N CYS A 108 25.93 0.02 31.85
CA CYS A 108 24.91 -0.92 31.39
C CYS A 108 23.53 -0.62 32.00
N ASN A 109 23.45 -0.22 33.27
CA ASN A 109 22.18 0.13 33.91
C ASN A 109 21.56 1.37 33.26
N GLU A 110 22.35 2.43 33.08
CA GLU A 110 21.90 3.66 32.41
C GLU A 110 21.41 3.37 30.99
N LYS A 111 22.16 2.55 30.23
CA LYS A 111 21.75 2.14 28.89
C LYS A 111 20.48 1.27 28.90
N LEU A 112 20.30 0.40 29.89
CA LEU A 112 19.07 -0.39 30.02
C LEU A 112 17.86 0.47 30.32
N GLU A 113 17.98 1.46 31.20
CA GLU A 113 16.90 2.39 31.53
C GLU A 113 16.45 3.15 30.27
N ALA A 114 17.39 3.73 29.52
CA ALA A 114 17.08 4.42 28.27
C ALA A 114 16.42 3.50 27.22
N LEU A 115 16.86 2.24 27.11
CA LEU A 115 16.27 1.27 26.19
C LEU A 115 14.88 0.79 26.64
N GLU A 116 14.64 0.68 27.95
CA GLU A 116 13.34 0.29 28.52
C GLU A 116 12.31 1.42 28.31
N ASP A 117 12.73 2.69 28.47
CA ASP A 117 11.92 3.86 28.12
C ASP A 117 11.57 3.87 26.62
N GLU A 118 12.55 3.65 25.74
CA GLU A 118 12.29 3.55 24.31
C GLU A 118 11.37 2.37 23.98
N GLN A 119 11.54 1.22 24.63
CA GLN A 119 10.70 0.04 24.44
C GLN A 119 9.23 0.32 24.84
N PHE A 120 9.03 1.13 25.88
CA PHE A 120 7.70 1.55 26.33
C PHE A 120 7.04 2.52 25.34
N ASP A 121 7.80 3.48 24.82
CA ASP A 121 7.32 4.54 23.92
C ASP A 121 6.99 4.07 22.50
N ILE A 122 7.83 3.18 21.95
CA ILE A 122 7.74 2.77 20.53
C ILE A 122 6.35 2.24 20.14
N PRO A 123 5.70 1.35 20.92
CA PRO A 123 4.35 0.88 20.60
C PRO A 123 3.32 2.00 20.42
N HIS A 124 3.39 3.07 21.21
CA HIS A 124 2.49 4.22 21.10
C HIS A 124 2.76 5.01 19.83
N LYS A 125 4.02 5.34 19.57
CA LYS A 125 4.45 6.05 18.34
C LYS A 125 4.09 5.25 17.09
N LEU A 126 4.29 3.93 17.13
CA LEU A 126 3.98 3.03 16.03
C LEU A 126 2.48 2.96 15.76
N ARG A 127 1.65 2.91 16.80
CA ARG A 127 0.18 2.95 16.65
C ARG A 127 -0.25 4.26 15.99
N GLU A 128 0.23 5.39 16.49
CA GLU A 128 -0.14 6.71 15.96
C GLU A 128 0.30 6.87 14.49
N ALA A 129 1.53 6.47 14.15
CA ALA A 129 2.01 6.50 12.77
C ALA A 129 1.19 5.57 11.85
N ASN A 130 0.84 4.37 12.34
CA ASN A 130 -0.01 3.43 11.60
C ASN A 130 -1.42 3.98 11.37
N GLU A 131 -2.01 4.66 12.36
CA GLU A 131 -3.33 5.30 12.22
C GLU A 131 -3.31 6.44 11.19
N LYS A 132 -2.28 7.31 11.23
CA LYS A 132 -2.08 8.37 10.23
C LYS A 132 -1.96 7.77 8.83
N LEU A 133 -1.18 6.70 8.69
CA LEU A 133 -1.02 5.97 7.43
C LEU A 133 -2.36 5.43 6.92
N ILE A 134 -3.11 4.73 7.78
CA ILE A 134 -4.44 4.19 7.44
C ILE A 134 -5.35 5.31 6.94
N VAL A 135 -5.39 6.43 7.65
CA VAL A 135 -6.30 7.53 7.30
C VAL A 135 -5.99 8.09 5.93
N ALA A 136 -4.73 8.50 5.72
CA ALA A 136 -4.29 9.03 4.43
C ALA A 136 -4.55 8.02 3.30
N GLY A 137 -4.23 6.75 3.52
CA GLY A 137 -4.40 5.73 2.50
C GLY A 137 -5.86 5.42 2.17
N MET A 138 -6.74 5.37 3.16
CA MET A 138 -8.16 5.11 2.98
C MET A 138 -8.88 6.28 2.29
N GLU A 139 -8.51 7.53 2.62
CA GLU A 139 -9.04 8.71 1.92
C GLU A 139 -8.73 8.64 0.41
N ILE A 140 -7.47 8.34 0.06
CA ILE A 140 -7.03 8.19 -1.33
C ILE A 140 -7.77 7.03 -2.02
N ALA A 141 -7.86 5.88 -1.37
CA ALA A 141 -8.53 4.71 -1.92
C ALA A 141 -10.02 4.97 -2.16
N TYR A 142 -10.69 5.67 -1.24
CA TYR A 142 -12.10 5.99 -1.38
C TYR A 142 -12.36 7.00 -2.51
N ILE A 143 -11.51 8.01 -2.66
CA ILE A 143 -11.58 8.94 -3.80
C ILE A 143 -11.44 8.19 -5.12
N HIS A 144 -10.48 7.27 -5.22
CA HIS A 144 -10.29 6.47 -6.43
C HIS A 144 -11.50 5.58 -6.72
N LEU A 145 -12.09 4.96 -5.70
CA LEU A 145 -13.30 4.15 -5.83
C LEU A 145 -14.49 4.97 -6.36
N GLN A 146 -14.68 6.20 -5.86
CA GLN A 146 -15.78 7.07 -6.32
C GLN A 146 -15.59 7.47 -7.79
N LYS A 147 -14.37 7.87 -8.18
CA LYS A 147 -14.04 8.16 -9.59
C LYS A 147 -14.28 6.95 -10.48
N GLY A 148 -13.89 5.74 -10.02
CA GLY A 148 -14.13 4.50 -10.74
C GLY A 148 -15.62 4.24 -10.97
N LYS A 149 -16.48 4.47 -9.97
CA LYS A 149 -17.94 4.34 -10.10
C LYS A 149 -18.55 5.35 -11.08
N GLU A 150 -18.07 6.58 -11.09
CA GLU A 150 -18.53 7.60 -12.04
C GLU A 150 -18.16 7.23 -13.47
N GLU A 151 -16.92 6.76 -13.66
CA GLU A 151 -16.42 6.32 -14.96
C GLU A 151 -17.16 5.07 -15.47
N GLU A 152 -17.42 4.09 -14.59
CA GLU A 152 -18.24 2.92 -14.91
C GLU A 152 -19.62 3.32 -15.43
N LYS A 153 -20.30 4.25 -14.74
CA LYS A 153 -21.60 4.79 -15.18
C LYS A 153 -21.50 5.52 -16.51
N ARG A 154 -20.46 6.33 -16.71
CA ARG A 154 -20.22 7.06 -17.96
C ARG A 154 -20.05 6.09 -19.13
N LEU A 155 -19.23 5.06 -18.95
CA LEU A 155 -19.00 4.01 -19.94
C LEU A 155 -20.28 3.22 -20.23
N ALA A 156 -21.03 2.83 -19.21
CA ALA A 156 -22.30 2.12 -19.38
C ALA A 156 -23.30 2.94 -20.22
N ASN A 157 -23.43 4.23 -19.93
CA ASN A 157 -24.30 5.15 -20.69
C ASN A 157 -23.84 5.31 -22.14
N TRP A 158 -22.53 5.42 -22.37
CA TRP A 158 -21.97 5.51 -23.71
C TRP A 158 -22.21 4.22 -24.52
N ILE A 159 -21.97 3.05 -23.92
CA ILE A 159 -22.23 1.74 -24.54
C ILE A 159 -23.71 1.62 -24.93
N ALA A 160 -24.63 2.02 -24.05
CA ALA A 160 -26.06 1.98 -24.33
C ALA A 160 -26.43 2.84 -25.55
N LYS A 161 -25.90 4.07 -25.64
CA LYS A 161 -26.10 4.97 -26.79
C LYS A 161 -25.51 4.39 -28.07
N ALA A 162 -24.28 3.89 -28.02
CA ALA A 162 -23.60 3.29 -29.16
C ALA A 162 -24.37 2.07 -29.71
N ARG A 163 -24.95 1.23 -28.83
CA ARG A 163 -25.80 0.10 -29.24
C ARG A 163 -27.06 0.55 -29.98
N VAL A 164 -27.70 1.63 -29.56
CA VAL A 164 -28.89 2.17 -30.24
C VAL A 164 -28.51 2.69 -31.62
N GLU A 165 -27.42 3.45 -31.72
CA GLU A 165 -26.97 4.00 -32.99
C GLU A 165 -26.57 2.89 -33.98
N LEU A 166 -25.81 1.89 -33.51
CA LEU A 166 -25.44 0.74 -34.33
C LEU A 166 -26.67 0.02 -34.90
N ARG A 167 -27.72 -0.19 -34.08
CA ARG A 167 -28.96 -0.81 -34.57
C ARG A 167 -29.63 0.01 -35.67
N LYS A 168 -29.65 1.34 -35.55
CA LYS A 168 -30.19 2.22 -36.60
C LYS A 168 -29.40 2.10 -37.89
N GLN A 169 -28.07 2.15 -37.81
CA GLN A 169 -27.20 2.02 -38.97
C GLN A 169 -27.35 0.65 -39.66
N MET A 170 -27.52 -0.42 -38.89
CA MET A 170 -27.79 -1.75 -39.45
C MET A 170 -29.10 -1.81 -40.23
N ILE A 171 -30.18 -1.20 -39.72
CA ILE A 171 -31.47 -1.15 -40.42
C ILE A 171 -31.33 -0.35 -41.71
N LEU A 172 -30.73 0.84 -41.66
CA LEU A 172 -30.53 1.68 -42.86
C LEU A 172 -29.69 0.99 -43.92
N LYS A 173 -28.64 0.26 -43.50
CA LYS A 173 -27.83 -0.56 -44.41
C LYS A 173 -28.68 -1.63 -45.10
N GLN A 174 -29.49 -2.36 -44.34
CA GLN A 174 -30.36 -3.41 -44.89
C GLN A 174 -31.40 -2.83 -45.86
N GLU A 175 -32.09 -1.76 -45.49
CA GLU A 175 -33.06 -1.09 -46.36
C GLU A 175 -32.42 -0.59 -47.66
N THR A 176 -31.19 -0.09 -47.58
CA THR A 176 -30.43 0.34 -48.76
C THR A 176 -30.06 -0.86 -49.65
N GLU A 177 -29.62 -1.97 -49.08
CA GLU A 177 -29.32 -3.21 -49.82
C GLU A 177 -30.57 -3.77 -50.51
N ASP A 178 -31.70 -3.82 -49.80
CA ASP A 178 -32.99 -4.29 -50.33
C ASP A 178 -33.48 -3.39 -51.47
N ASN A 179 -33.41 -2.05 -51.29
CA ASN A 179 -33.78 -1.09 -52.32
C ASN A 179 -32.88 -1.20 -53.55
N ASN A 180 -31.56 -1.35 -53.37
CA ASN A 180 -30.62 -1.51 -54.47
C ASN A 180 -30.90 -2.80 -55.26
N ALA A 181 -31.13 -3.91 -54.57
CA ALA A 181 -31.50 -5.17 -55.20
C ALA A 181 -32.83 -5.06 -55.96
N MET A 182 -33.84 -4.41 -55.37
CA MET A 182 -35.13 -4.16 -56.01
C MET A 182 -34.98 -3.30 -57.27
N ILE A 183 -34.21 -2.21 -57.22
CA ILE A 183 -33.94 -1.34 -58.37
C ILE A 183 -33.27 -2.15 -59.48
N TYR A 184 -32.22 -2.91 -59.15
CA TYR A 184 -31.48 -3.71 -60.13
C TYR A 184 -32.35 -4.80 -60.76
N ASN A 185 -33.15 -5.53 -59.95
CA ASN A 185 -34.08 -6.53 -60.45
C ASN A 185 -35.14 -5.90 -61.37
N ASN A 186 -35.73 -4.78 -60.98
CA ASN A 186 -36.71 -4.07 -61.81
C ASN A 186 -36.07 -3.60 -63.14
N MET A 187 -34.84 -3.09 -63.11
CA MET A 187 -34.12 -2.73 -64.33
C MET A 187 -33.90 -3.94 -65.22
N HIS A 188 -33.52 -5.08 -64.64
CA HIS A 188 -33.34 -6.33 -65.36
C HIS A 188 -34.64 -6.81 -66.02
N ASP A 189 -35.76 -6.77 -65.30
CA ASP A 189 -37.07 -7.17 -65.82
C ASP A 189 -37.56 -6.26 -66.96
N ILE A 190 -37.25 -4.95 -66.90
CA ILE A 190 -37.66 -3.97 -67.93
C ILE A 190 -36.78 -4.05 -69.18
N LEU A 191 -35.45 -4.10 -69.01
CA LEU A 191 -34.48 -3.94 -70.09
C LEU A 191 -33.99 -5.27 -70.68
N GLY A 192 -34.12 -6.36 -69.93
CA GLY A 192 -33.56 -7.67 -70.27
C GLY A 192 -32.03 -7.73 -70.16
N ALA A 193 -31.51 -8.96 -70.21
CA ALA A 193 -30.11 -9.25 -69.90
C ALA A 193 -29.08 -8.52 -70.78
N GLN A 194 -29.35 -8.36 -72.08
CA GLN A 194 -28.39 -7.76 -73.02
C GLN A 194 -28.15 -6.27 -72.76
N LEU A 195 -29.21 -5.50 -72.49
CA LEU A 195 -29.07 -4.07 -72.20
C LEU A 195 -28.53 -3.83 -70.79
N MET A 196 -28.86 -4.69 -69.82
CA MET A 196 -28.23 -4.67 -68.50
C MET A 196 -26.72 -4.86 -68.58
N GLU A 197 -26.24 -5.83 -69.35
CA GLU A 197 -24.79 -6.05 -69.54
C GLU A 197 -24.08 -4.81 -70.12
N VAL A 198 -24.73 -4.08 -71.04
CA VAL A 198 -24.19 -2.81 -71.56
C VAL A 198 -24.15 -1.73 -70.47
N LEU A 199 -25.19 -1.64 -69.62
CA LEU A 199 -25.24 -0.67 -68.52
C LEU A 199 -24.18 -0.98 -67.44
N ASP A 200 -24.03 -2.24 -67.04
CA ASP A 200 -23.04 -2.66 -66.06
C ASP A 200 -21.62 -2.39 -66.57
N ASN A 201 -21.34 -2.65 -67.85
CA ASN A 201 -20.05 -2.33 -68.47
C ASN A 201 -19.76 -0.83 -68.54
N LYS A 202 -20.80 0.01 -68.62
CA LYS A 202 -20.67 1.46 -68.80
C LYS A 202 -20.68 2.24 -67.48
N PHE A 203 -21.45 1.79 -66.49
CA PHE A 203 -21.73 2.50 -65.24
C PHE A 203 -21.46 1.68 -63.98
N GLY A 204 -21.29 0.36 -64.09
CA GLY A 204 -20.85 -0.46 -62.98
C GLY A 204 -19.48 0.02 -62.50
N GLN A 205 -19.36 0.30 -61.21
CA GLN A 205 -18.05 0.60 -60.63
C GLN A 205 -17.23 -0.69 -60.73
N LYS A 206 -16.10 -0.65 -61.45
CA LYS A 206 -15.04 -1.65 -61.27
C LYS A 206 -14.47 -1.41 -59.88
N GLU A 207 -14.64 -2.38 -58.98
CA GLU A 207 -13.81 -2.47 -57.78
C GLU A 207 -12.32 -2.47 -58.15
#